data_AF-A0A4R9JKG9-F1
#
_entry.id   AF-A0A4R9JKG9-F1
#
_cell.length_a   1.000
_cell.length_b   1.000
_cell.length_c   1.000
_cell.angle_alpha   90.00
_cell.angle_beta   90.00
_cell.angle_gamma   90.00
#
_symmetry.space_group_name_H-M   'P 1'
#
loop_
_entity.id
_entity.type
_entity.pdbx_description
1 polymer ?
#
loop_
_entity_poly.entity_id
_entity_poly.type
_entity_poly.pdbx_seq_one_letter_code
_entity_poly.pdbx_strand_id
1 'polypeptide(L)'
;MENLKLSIKTIHFSLILLLLTTIMSSLSCKDSQESGLIPLSLISIAKEVEEQNRLNQCMGTVPGQTCITIVEHHPANIRKVELLHGVNQISVSDATGVPITDAMCYVYYNIDWGNDAPYRSTKIYLKNTNGEICGIGWEKKEGGTIDQLLNLFDTERQLTTVTEINANGMKLKFYR
;
A
#
# COMPACT_ATOMS: atom_id res chain seq x y z
N MET A 1 48.09 -9.96 -41.93
CA MET A 1 46.74 -10.50 -41.65
C MET A 1 46.93 -11.96 -41.28
N GLU A 2 47.19 -12.23 -39.99
CA GLU A 2 47.41 -13.60 -39.51
C GLU A 2 46.09 -14.17 -39.01
N ASN A 3 45.71 -15.32 -39.59
CA ASN A 3 44.51 -16.05 -39.24
C ASN A 3 44.72 -16.77 -37.90
N LEU A 4 43.96 -16.37 -36.88
CA LEU A 4 43.97 -16.99 -35.57
C LEU A 4 43.35 -18.40 -35.66
N LYS A 5 44.18 -19.45 -35.65
CA LYS A 5 43.71 -20.84 -35.50
C LYS A 5 43.28 -21.06 -34.05
N LEU A 6 41.97 -20.97 -33.81
CA LEU A 6 41.38 -21.30 -32.51
C LEU A 6 41.55 -22.80 -32.24
N SER A 7 42.29 -23.14 -31.19
CA SER A 7 42.55 -24.52 -30.79
C SER A 7 41.28 -25.17 -30.24
N ILE A 8 40.99 -26.41 -30.65
CA ILE A 8 39.85 -27.21 -30.20
C ILE A 8 39.81 -27.36 -28.67
N LYS A 9 40.98 -27.32 -28.01
CA LYS A 9 41.07 -27.34 -26.53
C LYS A 9 40.49 -26.07 -25.89
N THR A 10 40.62 -24.92 -26.55
CA THR A 10 40.08 -23.63 -26.06
C THR A 10 38.55 -23.61 -26.16
N ILE A 11 37.99 -24.21 -27.22
CA ILE A 11 36.54 -24.34 -27.41
C ILE A 11 35.93 -25.27 -26.34
N HIS A 12 36.59 -26.39 -26.03
CA HIS A 12 36.13 -27.29 -24.96
C HIS A 12 36.18 -26.64 -23.58
N PHE A 13 37.20 -25.84 -23.28
CA PHE A 13 37.29 -25.14 -22.00
C PHE A 13 36.18 -24.09 -21.84
N SER A 14 35.88 -23.34 -22.91
CA SER A 14 34.78 -22.37 -22.91
C SER A 14 33.40 -23.03 -22.78
N LEU A 15 33.22 -24.22 -23.38
CA LEU A 15 31.95 -24.96 -23.28
C LEU A 15 31.72 -25.53 -21.87
N ILE A 16 32.78 -26.01 -21.20
CA ILE A 16 32.72 -26.51 -19.81
C ILE A 16 32.42 -25.36 -18.84
N LEU A 17 32.99 -24.17 -19.07
CA LEU A 17 32.72 -22.99 -18.25
C LEU A 17 31.27 -22.51 -18.39
N LEU A 18 30.68 -22.60 -19.58
CA LEU A 18 29.26 -22.27 -19.82
C LEU A 18 28.30 -23.32 -19.19
N LEU A 19 28.73 -24.57 -19.09
CA LEU A 19 27.96 -25.62 -18.42
C LEU A 19 27.96 -25.44 -16.89
N LEU A 20 29.06 -24.96 -16.30
CA LEU A 20 29.12 -24.73 -14.84
C LEU A 20 28.23 -23.56 -14.38
N THR A 21 28.03 -22.53 -15.21
CA THR A 21 27.18 -21.38 -14.85
C THR A 21 25.69 -21.70 -14.91
N THR A 22 25.28 -22.73 -15.66
CA THR A 22 23.88 -23.19 -15.73
C THR A 22 23.49 -24.11 -14.58
N ILE A 23 24.44 -24.75 -13.90
CA ILE A 23 24.16 -25.60 -12.73
C ILE A 23 23.88 -24.74 -11.48
N MET A 24 24.55 -23.59 -11.34
CA MET A 24 24.33 -22.65 -10.21
C MET A 24 23.04 -21.83 -10.30
N SER A 25 22.34 -21.84 -11.43
CA SER A 25 21.04 -21.18 -11.61
C SER A 25 19.83 -22.12 -11.41
N SER A 26 20.10 -23.39 -11.05
CA SER A 26 19.07 -24.40 -10.75
C SER A 26 18.93 -24.71 -9.25
N LEU A 27 19.29 -23.76 -8.37
CA LEU A 27 18.81 -23.78 -6.99
C LEU A 27 17.31 -23.48 -7.00
N SER A 28 16.58 -24.52 -7.36
CA SER A 28 15.19 -24.76 -7.06
C SER A 28 14.87 -24.25 -5.67
N CYS A 29 13.83 -23.42 -5.57
CA CYS A 29 13.07 -23.25 -4.34
C CYS A 29 12.56 -24.64 -3.95
N LYS A 30 13.37 -25.35 -3.16
CA LYS A 30 12.97 -26.56 -2.49
C LYS A 30 12.12 -26.10 -1.31
N ASP A 31 10.81 -26.29 -1.41
CA ASP A 31 9.92 -26.40 -0.24
C ASP A 31 10.46 -27.53 0.64
N SER A 32 11.39 -27.18 1.51
CA SER A 32 11.82 -28.03 2.60
C SER A 32 11.08 -27.53 3.82
N GLN A 33 10.05 -28.27 4.22
CA GLN A 33 9.59 -28.26 5.60
C GLN A 33 10.76 -28.66 6.50
N GLU A 34 11.65 -27.72 6.80
CA GLU A 34 12.52 -27.77 7.95
C GLU A 34 12.31 -26.46 8.71
N SER A 35 11.96 -26.64 9.98
CA SER A 35 11.64 -25.64 10.96
C SER A 35 12.84 -24.71 11.19
N GLY A 36 13.06 -23.77 10.26
CA GLY A 36 13.99 -22.66 10.41
C GLY A 36 13.31 -21.57 11.22
N LEU A 37 13.88 -21.24 12.38
CA LEU A 37 13.50 -20.06 13.14
C LEU A 37 13.84 -18.83 12.29
N ILE A 38 12.86 -18.35 11.51
CA ILE A 38 12.97 -17.09 10.79
C ILE A 38 13.02 -15.99 11.85
N PRO A 39 14.06 -15.12 11.86
CA PRO A 39 14.09 -13.98 12.75
C PRO A 39 12.81 -13.15 12.57
N LEU A 40 12.09 -12.91 13.66
CA LEU A 40 10.82 -12.16 13.65
C LEU A 40 10.97 -10.76 13.00
N SER A 41 12.18 -10.20 13.00
CA SER A 41 12.51 -8.93 12.34
C SER A 41 12.48 -8.97 10.81
N LEU A 42 12.72 -10.14 10.20
CA LEU A 42 12.61 -10.31 8.73
C LEU A 42 11.15 -10.54 8.32
N ILE A 43 10.37 -11.22 9.16
CA ILE A 43 8.94 -11.41 8.94
C ILE A 43 8.21 -10.06 8.97
N SER A 44 8.57 -9.17 9.91
CA SER A 44 7.91 -7.85 9.99
C SER A 44 8.19 -7.00 8.74
N ILE A 45 9.44 -6.93 8.27
CA ILE A 45 9.79 -6.15 7.08
C ILE A 45 9.14 -6.74 5.82
N ALA A 46 9.19 -8.06 5.66
CA ALA A 46 8.57 -8.72 4.50
C ALA A 46 7.05 -8.49 4.46
N LYS A 47 6.40 -8.55 5.63
CA LYS A 47 4.96 -8.27 5.78
C LYS A 47 4.63 -6.81 5.47
N GLU A 48 5.43 -5.86 5.94
CA GLU A 48 5.25 -4.43 5.63
C GLU A 48 5.38 -4.15 4.12
N VAL A 49 6.38 -4.75 3.47
CA VAL A 49 6.56 -4.62 2.01
C VAL A 49 5.41 -5.25 1.24
N GLU A 50 4.91 -6.41 1.67
CA GLU A 50 3.76 -7.07 1.06
C GLU A 50 2.48 -6.23 1.19
N GLU A 51 2.19 -5.72 2.39
CA GLU A 51 1.03 -4.85 2.64
C GLU A 51 1.11 -3.57 1.81
N GLN A 52 2.30 -2.96 1.71
CA GLN A 52 2.51 -1.79 0.85
C GLN A 52 2.25 -2.11 -0.62
N ASN A 53 2.72 -3.25 -1.12
CA ASN A 53 2.49 -3.67 -2.50
C ASN A 53 1.00 -3.89 -2.77
N ARG A 54 0.27 -4.48 -1.83
CA ARG A 54 -1.18 -4.67 -1.95
C ARG A 54 -1.95 -3.35 -1.86
N LEU A 55 -1.48 -2.39 -1.07
CA LEU A 55 -2.04 -1.03 -1.04
C LEU A 55 -1.83 -0.32 -2.37
N ASN A 56 -0.63 -0.40 -2.95
CA ASN A 56 -0.32 0.12 -4.28
C ASN A 56 -1.23 -0.50 -5.35
N GLN A 57 -1.39 -1.83 -5.32
CA GLN A 57 -2.34 -2.52 -6.21
C GLN A 57 -3.76 -2.01 -6.03
N CYS A 58 -4.18 -1.72 -4.80
CA CYS A 58 -5.52 -1.20 -4.58
C CYS A 58 -5.72 0.16 -5.25
N MET A 59 -4.80 1.09 -5.03
CA MET A 59 -4.91 2.45 -5.56
C MET A 59 -4.77 2.50 -7.08
N GLY A 60 -4.52 1.34 -7.72
CA GLY A 60 -4.30 1.24 -9.15
C GLY A 60 -2.93 1.77 -9.55
N THR A 61 -1.97 1.83 -8.63
CA THR A 61 -0.63 2.33 -8.91
C THR A 61 0.37 1.29 -9.31
N VAL A 62 1.26 1.71 -10.20
CA VAL A 62 2.38 0.92 -10.68
C VAL A 62 3.63 1.36 -9.92
N PRO A 63 4.29 0.46 -9.17
CA PRO A 63 5.59 0.74 -8.57
C PRO A 63 6.60 1.20 -9.64
N GLY A 64 7.26 2.34 -9.41
CA GLY A 64 8.31 2.85 -10.30
C GLY A 64 7.88 3.88 -11.36
N GLN A 65 6.64 4.36 -11.35
CA GLN A 65 6.24 5.52 -12.16
C GLN A 65 6.47 6.84 -11.40
N THR A 66 7.11 7.79 -12.07
CA THR A 66 7.25 9.17 -11.56
C THR A 66 5.91 9.88 -11.67
N CYS A 67 5.29 10.18 -10.54
CA CYS A 67 4.03 10.91 -10.48
C CYS A 67 4.30 12.39 -10.75
N ILE A 68 3.61 12.97 -11.74
CA ILE A 68 3.52 14.42 -11.89
C ILE A 68 2.44 14.93 -10.93
N THR A 69 2.63 16.09 -10.30
CA THR A 69 1.71 16.62 -9.28
C THR A 69 0.54 17.37 -9.92
N ILE A 70 -0.29 16.68 -10.70
CA ILE A 70 -1.61 17.19 -11.05
C ILE A 70 -2.58 16.66 -10.00
N VAL A 71 -3.13 17.57 -9.21
CA VAL A 71 -4.09 17.26 -8.16
C VAL A 71 -5.49 17.52 -8.70
N GLU A 72 -6.30 16.47 -8.84
CA GLU A 72 -7.72 16.59 -9.20
C GLU A 72 -8.59 16.46 -7.95
N HIS A 73 -9.69 17.23 -7.91
CA HIS A 73 -10.61 17.30 -6.79
C HIS A 73 -11.99 16.79 -7.19
N HIS A 74 -12.50 15.77 -6.50
CA HIS A 74 -13.86 15.26 -6.69
C HIS A 74 -14.69 15.45 -5.42
N PRO A 75 -15.86 16.11 -5.47
CA PRO A 75 -16.65 16.36 -4.27
C PRO A 75 -17.26 15.07 -3.70
N ALA A 76 -17.21 14.92 -2.38
CA ALA A 76 -17.98 13.93 -1.64
C ALA A 76 -19.10 14.64 -0.83
N ASN A 77 -20.30 14.07 -0.80
CA ASN A 77 -21.44 14.60 -0.05
C ASN A 77 -21.35 14.24 1.46
N ILE A 78 -20.20 14.46 2.07
CA ILE A 78 -19.97 14.23 3.50
C ILE A 78 -19.98 15.59 4.19
N ARG A 79 -20.79 15.74 5.24
CA ARG A 79 -20.89 16.99 6.01
C ARG A 79 -20.05 16.95 7.27
N LYS A 80 -20.00 15.80 7.93
CA LYS A 80 -19.31 15.66 9.22
C LYS A 80 -18.72 14.26 9.33
N VAL A 81 -17.53 14.18 9.92
CA VAL A 81 -16.91 12.91 10.31
C VAL A 81 -16.61 12.93 11.81
N GLU A 82 -16.97 11.87 12.50
CA GLU A 82 -16.66 11.68 13.91
C GLU A 82 -15.62 10.57 14.06
N LEU A 83 -14.58 10.84 14.83
CA LEU A 83 -13.60 9.86 15.28
C LEU A 83 -14.01 9.35 16.66
N LEU A 84 -14.25 8.05 16.75
CA LEU A 84 -14.73 7.37 17.94
C LEU A 84 -13.71 6.31 18.39
N HIS A 85 -13.61 6.10 19.71
CA HIS A 85 -12.96 4.93 20.30
C HIS A 85 -13.96 4.25 21.23
N GLY A 86 -14.42 3.06 20.81
CA GLY A 86 -15.61 2.44 21.39
C GLY A 86 -16.85 3.30 21.15
N VAL A 87 -17.50 3.73 22.23
CA VAL A 87 -18.68 4.63 22.19
C VAL A 87 -18.33 6.10 22.41
N ASN A 88 -17.08 6.40 22.78
CA ASN A 88 -16.65 7.75 23.13
C ASN A 88 -16.20 8.51 21.88
N GLN A 89 -16.74 9.72 21.71
CA GLN A 89 -16.28 10.63 20.68
C GLN A 89 -14.95 11.27 21.10
N ILE A 90 -13.94 11.11 20.25
CA ILE A 90 -12.62 11.72 20.44
C ILE A 90 -12.52 13.04 19.69
N SER A 91 -13.03 13.07 18.46
CA SER A 91 -12.94 14.28 17.63
C SER A 91 -14.04 14.33 16.60
N VAL A 92 -14.30 15.54 16.12
CA VAL A 92 -15.27 15.83 15.06
C VAL A 92 -14.60 16.76 14.07
N SER A 93 -14.78 16.46 12.78
CA SER A 93 -14.31 17.30 11.69
C SER A 93 -15.48 17.68 10.79
N ASP A 94 -15.57 18.96 10.42
CA ASP A 94 -16.44 19.39 9.34
C ASP A 94 -15.80 18.94 8.02
N ALA A 95 -16.55 18.15 7.28
CA ALA A 95 -16.14 17.53 6.03
C ALA A 95 -16.82 18.17 4.82
N THR A 96 -17.67 19.18 5.04
CA THR A 96 -18.44 19.83 4.00
C THR A 96 -17.52 20.47 2.97
N GLY A 97 -17.64 20.05 1.71
CA GLY A 97 -16.83 20.58 0.62
C GLY A 97 -15.37 20.13 0.63
N VAL A 98 -14.99 19.19 1.51
CA VAL A 98 -13.67 18.54 1.44
C VAL A 98 -13.68 17.59 0.23
N PRO A 99 -12.78 17.79 -0.76
CA PRO A 99 -12.75 16.95 -1.93
C PRO A 99 -12.01 15.64 -1.68
N ILE A 100 -12.33 14.63 -2.46
CA ILE A 100 -11.45 13.52 -2.78
C ILE A 100 -10.29 14.09 -3.60
N THR A 101 -9.08 13.80 -3.17
CA THR A 101 -7.83 14.20 -3.82
C THR A 101 -7.32 13.05 -4.67
N ASP A 102 -7.19 13.25 -5.98
CA ASP A 102 -6.39 12.39 -6.85
C ASP A 102 -5.04 13.07 -7.11
N ALA A 103 -3.96 12.44 -6.66
CA ALA A 103 -2.60 12.91 -6.85
C ALA A 103 -1.77 11.91 -7.67
N MET A 104 -2.23 11.59 -8.89
CA MET A 104 -1.65 10.73 -9.96
C MET A 104 -1.21 9.30 -9.57
N CYS A 105 -0.99 9.03 -8.29
CA CYS A 105 -0.56 7.79 -7.69
C CYS A 105 -1.37 7.45 -6.44
N TYR A 106 -2.21 8.37 -5.96
CA TYR A 106 -3.00 8.14 -4.77
C TYR A 106 -4.31 8.87 -4.95
N VAL A 107 -5.40 8.12 -4.98
CA VAL A 107 -6.75 8.68 -4.84
C VAL A 107 -7.15 8.48 -3.39
N TYR A 108 -7.40 9.57 -2.68
CA TYR A 108 -7.73 9.50 -1.26
C TYR A 108 -8.65 10.63 -0.81
N TYR A 109 -9.40 10.36 0.24
CA TYR A 109 -10.13 11.38 0.99
C TYR A 109 -9.37 11.69 2.28
N ASN A 110 -9.00 12.96 2.50
CA ASN A 110 -8.23 13.37 3.68
C ASN A 110 -9.14 14.01 4.73
N ILE A 111 -8.98 13.58 5.98
CA ILE A 111 -9.69 14.14 7.13
C ILE A 111 -8.64 14.69 8.09
N ASP A 112 -8.60 16.00 8.26
CA ASP A 112 -7.76 16.62 9.26
C ASP A 112 -8.50 16.69 10.60
N TRP A 113 -7.80 16.30 11.66
CA TRP A 113 -8.33 16.27 13.02
C TRP A 113 -7.84 17.46 13.84
N GLY A 114 -8.66 17.88 14.81
CA GLY A 114 -8.31 18.91 15.76
C GLY A 114 -7.25 18.49 16.80
N ASN A 115 -6.92 19.41 17.70
CA ASN A 115 -5.87 19.22 18.71
C ASN A 115 -6.17 18.11 19.72
N ASP A 116 -7.42 17.65 19.83
CA ASP A 116 -7.83 16.65 20.82
C ASP A 116 -7.69 15.19 20.33
N ALA A 117 -7.48 14.97 19.02
CA ALA A 117 -7.30 13.62 18.47
C ALA A 117 -5.87 13.09 18.65
N PRO A 118 -5.63 11.78 18.78
CA PRO A 118 -4.28 11.20 18.79
C PRO A 118 -3.60 11.25 17.40
N TYR A 119 -4.39 11.42 16.34
CA TYR A 119 -3.92 11.54 14.96
C TYR A 119 -4.02 12.98 14.49
N ARG A 120 -3.13 13.37 13.58
CA ARG A 120 -3.19 14.65 12.87
C ARG A 120 -4.18 14.58 11.72
N SER A 121 -4.08 13.53 10.92
CA SER A 121 -4.95 13.32 9.76
C SER A 121 -5.26 11.83 9.57
N THR A 122 -6.33 11.56 8.85
CA THR A 122 -6.67 10.23 8.35
C THR A 122 -6.97 10.29 6.86
N LYS A 123 -6.31 9.42 6.09
CA LYS A 123 -6.55 9.24 4.67
C LYS A 123 -7.37 8.00 4.43
N ILE A 124 -8.41 8.09 3.62
CA ILE A 124 -9.15 6.94 3.12
C ILE A 124 -8.68 6.71 1.69
N TYR A 125 -7.97 5.61 1.45
CA TYR A 125 -7.46 5.25 0.12
C TYR A 125 -8.57 4.64 -0.72
N LEU A 126 -8.70 5.16 -1.94
CA LEU A 126 -9.74 4.81 -2.88
C LEU A 126 -9.12 4.15 -4.13
N LYS A 127 -9.82 3.18 -4.71
CA LYS A 127 -9.51 2.66 -6.04
C LYS A 127 -9.73 3.75 -7.07
N ASN A 128 -8.75 3.95 -7.93
CA ASN A 128 -8.87 4.90 -9.03
C ASN A 128 -10.00 4.53 -10.02
N THR A 129 -10.32 3.23 -10.14
CA THR A 129 -11.30 2.76 -11.12
C THR A 129 -12.74 3.16 -10.81
N ASN A 130 -13.14 3.19 -9.54
CA ASN A 130 -14.54 3.37 -9.16
C ASN A 130 -14.75 4.05 -7.79
N GLY A 131 -13.69 4.58 -7.17
CA GLY A 131 -13.77 5.27 -5.88
C GLY A 131 -14.04 4.36 -4.68
N GLU A 132 -13.91 3.02 -4.83
CA GLU A 132 -14.05 2.11 -3.71
C GLU A 132 -12.94 2.31 -2.68
N ILE A 133 -13.33 2.45 -1.43
CA ILE A 133 -12.48 2.38 -0.25
C ILE A 133 -11.81 1.03 -0.18
N CYS A 134 -10.51 1.05 0.05
CA CYS A 134 -9.74 -0.18 0.21
C CYS A 134 -8.60 -0.10 1.21
N GLY A 135 -8.29 1.09 1.69
CA GLY A 135 -7.27 1.28 2.69
C GLY A 135 -7.54 2.52 3.51
N ILE A 136 -6.82 2.63 4.61
CA ILE A 136 -6.84 3.80 5.47
C ILE A 136 -5.43 4.05 5.99
N GLY A 137 -5.04 5.32 6.02
CA GLY A 137 -3.77 5.81 6.53
C GLY A 137 -3.99 6.71 7.73
N TRP A 138 -3.27 6.48 8.82
CA TRP A 138 -3.30 7.30 10.02
C TRP A 138 -1.99 8.06 10.17
N GLU A 139 -2.02 9.39 10.08
CA GLU A 139 -0.85 10.23 10.36
C GLU A 139 -0.85 10.61 11.84
N LYS A 140 0.17 10.20 12.58
CA LYS A 140 0.29 10.55 13.99
C LYS A 140 0.76 12.00 14.15
N LYS A 141 0.39 12.64 15.26
CA LYS A 141 0.85 14.00 15.57
C LYS A 141 2.36 14.13 15.74
N GLU A 142 2.98 13.09 16.30
CA GLU A 142 4.44 12.99 16.49
C GLU A 142 5.20 12.68 15.19
N GLY A 143 4.49 12.55 14.07
CA GLY A 143 5.03 12.09 12.79
C GLY A 143 4.89 10.59 12.60
N GLY A 144 5.10 10.16 11.35
CA GLY A 144 4.89 8.77 10.94
C GLY A 144 3.45 8.46 10.52
N THR A 145 3.33 7.48 9.63
CA THR A 145 2.07 7.05 9.04
C THR A 145 1.89 5.56 9.26
N ILE A 146 0.66 5.15 9.61
CA ILE A 146 0.26 3.75 9.64
C ILE A 146 -0.78 3.55 8.54
N ASP A 147 -0.39 2.84 7.48
CA ASP A 147 -1.29 2.48 6.40
C ASP A 147 -1.75 1.03 6.56
N GLN A 148 -3.03 0.78 6.33
CA GLN A 148 -3.61 -0.56 6.42
C GLN A 148 -4.66 -0.75 5.33
N LEU A 149 -4.69 -1.96 4.77
CA LEU A 149 -5.77 -2.39 3.89
C LEU A 149 -7.05 -2.65 4.69
N LEU A 150 -8.17 -2.27 4.11
CA LEU A 150 -9.49 -2.51 4.66
C LEU A 150 -10.16 -3.66 3.92
N ASN A 151 -10.75 -4.57 4.69
CA ASN A 151 -11.61 -5.61 4.16
C ASN A 151 -13.08 -5.22 4.42
N LEU A 152 -13.64 -4.40 3.54
CA LEU A 152 -15.04 -3.95 3.58
C LEU A 152 -15.91 -4.82 2.66
N PHE A 153 -17.20 -4.96 2.98
CA PHE A 153 -18.15 -5.75 2.19
C PHE A 153 -19.06 -4.84 1.34
N ASP A 154 -19.33 -5.27 0.10
CA ASP A 154 -20.31 -4.68 -0.84
C ASP A 154 -20.49 -3.15 -0.73
N THR A 155 -21.64 -2.70 -0.21
CA THR A 155 -22.03 -1.29 -0.14
C THR A 155 -21.19 -0.45 0.82
N GLU A 156 -20.46 -1.07 1.74
CA GLU A 156 -19.54 -0.36 2.65
C GLU A 156 -18.24 0.06 1.94
N ARG A 157 -17.98 -0.47 0.74
CA ARG A 157 -16.81 -0.10 -0.05
C ARG A 157 -16.92 1.28 -0.67
N GLN A 158 -18.11 1.84 -0.84
CA GLN A 158 -18.28 3.09 -1.57
C GLN A 158 -18.27 4.28 -0.62
N LEU A 159 -17.39 5.28 -0.84
CA LEU A 159 -17.31 6.47 0.01
C LEU A 159 -18.63 7.26 0.05
N THR A 160 -19.40 7.20 -1.04
CA THR A 160 -20.72 7.86 -1.16
C THR A 160 -21.81 7.19 -0.32
N THR A 161 -21.64 5.93 0.09
CA THR A 161 -22.66 5.20 0.86
C THR A 161 -22.18 4.75 2.24
N VAL A 162 -20.87 4.57 2.47
CA VAL A 162 -20.30 4.10 3.74
C VAL A 162 -20.76 4.93 4.93
N THR A 163 -21.24 4.31 6.00
CA THR A 163 -21.68 5.04 7.21
C THR A 163 -20.63 4.99 8.31
N GLU A 164 -19.83 3.93 8.35
CA GLU A 164 -18.74 3.79 9.30
C GLU A 164 -17.58 2.96 8.74
N ILE A 165 -16.37 3.24 9.24
CA ILE A 165 -15.17 2.44 8.99
C ILE A 165 -14.55 2.12 10.34
N ASN A 166 -14.28 0.84 10.59
CA ASN A 166 -13.61 0.35 11.80
C ASN A 166 -12.20 -0.08 11.45
N ALA A 167 -11.19 0.54 12.06
CA ALA A 167 -9.80 0.26 11.74
C ALA A 167 -8.87 0.70 12.86
N ASN A 168 -7.86 -0.12 13.18
CA ASN A 168 -6.88 0.16 14.24
C ASN A 168 -7.49 0.56 15.61
N GLY A 169 -8.57 -0.12 16.03
CA GLY A 169 -9.28 0.17 17.29
C GLY A 169 -10.11 1.47 17.29
N MET A 170 -10.10 2.20 16.17
CA MET A 170 -10.84 3.44 15.98
C MET A 170 -12.02 3.23 15.03
N LYS A 171 -13.05 4.06 15.19
CA LYS A 171 -14.20 4.11 14.29
C LYS A 171 -14.34 5.51 13.70
N LEU A 172 -14.40 5.59 12.38
CA LEU A 172 -14.86 6.79 11.67
C LEU A 172 -16.35 6.66 11.39
N LYS A 173 -17.13 7.69 11.70
CA LYS A 173 -18.57 7.72 11.40
C LYS A 173 -18.89 8.93 10.53
N PHE A 174 -19.56 8.69 9.40
CA PHE A 174 -19.83 9.69 8.38
C PHE A 174 -21.29 10.16 8.43
N TYR A 175 -21.49 11.48 8.26
CA TYR A 175 -22.80 12.12 8.21
C TYR A 175 -22.94 12.90 6.91
N ARG A 176 -24.12 12.87 6.30
CA ARG A 176 -24.40 13.42 4.96
C ARG A 176 -25.54 14.43 4.96
#